data_AF-A0A7M2Y507-F1
#
_entry.id   AF-A0A7M2Y507-F1
#
_cell.length_a   1.000
_cell.length_b   1.000
_cell.length_c   1.000
_cell.angle_alpha   90.00
_cell.angle_beta   90.00
_cell.angle_gamma   90.00
#
_symmetry.space_group_name_H-M   'P 1'
#
loop_
_entity.id
_entity.type
_entity.pdbx_description
1 polymer ?
#
loop_
_entity_poly.entity_id
_entity_poly.type
_entity_poly.pdbx_seq_one_letter_code
_entity_poly.pdbx_strand_id
1 'polypeptide(L)' 'MKNIQIKASSFFELLKMKDTSMWEIFAQMIDGEEKEIIFLDDEEKILFNYFLPDNIEKLDEDRKQFAEEYAGKLSGLN' A
#
# COMPACT_ATOMS: atom_id res chain seq x y z
N MET A 1 -13.98 9.08 6.48
CA MET A 1 -12.64 8.99 5.88
C MET A 1 -11.61 9.12 6.98
N LYS A 2 -10.85 8.05 7.23
CA LYS A 2 -9.82 7.99 8.28
C LYS A 2 -8.44 8.13 7.63
N ASN A 3 -7.55 8.90 8.25
CA ASN A 3 -6.17 9.06 7.77
C ASN A 3 -5.24 8.24 8.66
N ILE A 4 -4.39 7.43 8.03
CA ILE A 4 -3.42 6.57 8.68
C ILE A 4 -2.04 6.97 8.17
N GLN A 5 -1.15 7.37 9.06
CA GLN A 5 0.23 7.65 8.73
C GLN A 5 1.10 6.45 9.08
N ILE A 6 1.91 6.00 8.12
CA ILE A 6 2.76 4.83 8.27
C ILE A 6 4.19 5.19 7.86
N LYS A 7 5.17 4.89 8.71
CA LYS A 7 6.58 4.95 8.31
C LYS A 7 6.87 3.86 7.30
N ALA A 8 7.30 4.23 6.10
CA ALA A 8 7.59 3.31 5.02
C ALA A 8 8.64 2.27 5.43
N SER A 9 9.71 2.71 6.10
CA SER A 9 10.76 1.85 6.67
C SER A 9 10.16 0.74 7.56
N SER A 10 9.40 1.14 8.58
CA SER A 10 8.74 0.20 9.51
C SER A 10 7.73 -0.71 8.82
N PHE A 11 7.02 -0.22 7.80
CA PHE A 11 6.08 -1.03 7.03
C PHE A 11 6.77 -2.12 6.22
N PHE A 12 7.85 -1.78 5.51
CA PHE A 12 8.62 -2.79 4.77
C PHE A 12 9.25 -3.83 5.68
N GLU A 13 9.71 -3.42 6.87
CA GLU A 13 10.18 -4.37 7.89
C GLU A 13 9.06 -5.30 8.36
N LEU A 14 7.86 -4.76 8.61
CA LEU A 14 6.69 -5.56 8.98
C LEU A 14 6.36 -6.62 7.91
N LEU A 15 6.38 -6.25 6.62
CA LEU A 15 6.14 -7.18 5.52
C LEU A 15 7.16 -8.33 5.51
N LYS A 16 8.45 -8.00 5.68
CA LYS A 16 9.53 -9.00 5.77
C LYS A 16 9.37 -9.90 6.99
N MET A 17 9.01 -9.36 8.15
CA MET A 17 8.82 -10.15 9.38
C MET A 17 7.62 -11.09 9.30
N LYS A 18 6.55 -10.67 8.62
CA LYS A 18 5.31 -11.45 8.47
C LYS A 18 5.32 -12.36 7.25
N ASP A 19 6.36 -12.30 6.41
CA ASP A 19 6.43 -13.00 5.12
C ASP A 19 5.14 -12.80 4.29
N THR A 20 4.66 -11.55 4.23
CA THR A 20 3.36 -11.20 3.63
C THR A 20 3.50 -10.01 2.70
N SER A 21 2.56 -9.89 1.77
CA SER A 21 2.52 -8.79 0.81
C SER A 21 1.82 -7.55 1.36
N MET A 22 2.16 -6.38 0.79
CA MET A 22 1.48 -5.11 1.09
C MET A 22 -0.04 -5.23 0.93
N TRP A 23 -0.49 -5.89 -0.13
CA TRP A 23 -1.90 -6.09 -0.45
C TRP A 23 -2.65 -6.93 0.59
N GLU A 24 -1.98 -7.93 1.18
CA GLU A 24 -2.59 -8.72 2.27
C GLU A 24 -2.80 -7.88 3.52
N ILE A 25 -1.84 -7.02 3.87
CA ILE A 25 -2.02 -6.07 4.98
C ILE A 25 -3.17 -5.11 4.68
N PHE A 26 -3.24 -4.58 3.46
CA PHE A 26 -4.34 -3.70 3.05
C PHE A 26 -5.70 -4.39 3.11
N ALA A 27 -5.79 -5.65 2.67
CA ALA A 27 -7.00 -6.46 2.78
C ALA A 27 -7.45 -6.62 4.24
N GLN A 28 -6.51 -6.79 5.16
CA GLN A 28 -6.80 -6.87 6.61
C GLN A 28 -7.23 -5.53 7.21
N MET A 29 -6.89 -4.40 6.58
CA MET A 29 -7.27 -3.06 7.03
C MET A 29 -8.64 -2.62 6.51
N ILE A 30 -9.27 -3.37 5.61
CA ILE A 30 -10.61 -3.08 5.10
C ILE A 30 -11.65 -3.44 6.17
N ASP A 31 -12.44 -2.44 6.56
CA ASP A 31 -13.50 -2.54 7.57
C ASP A 31 -14.85 -1.99 7.04
N GLY A 32 -14.97 -1.72 5.75
CA GLY A 32 -16.14 -1.07 5.14
C GLY A 32 -16.06 0.46 5.08
N GLU A 33 -14.96 1.08 5.53
CA GLU A 33 -14.71 2.51 5.38
C GLU A 33 -13.45 2.80 4.56
N GLU A 34 -13.54 3.81 3.69
CA GLU A 34 -12.40 4.36 2.95
C GLU A 34 -11.39 5.02 3.88
N LYS A 35 -10.10 4.70 3.67
CA LYS A 35 -9.00 5.25 4.45
C LYS A 35 -7.92 5.80 3.54
N GLU A 36 -7.28 6.87 3.96
CA GLU A 36 -6.08 7.39 3.32
C GLU A 36 -4.86 6.89 4.10
N ILE A 37 -4.01 6.11 3.45
CA ILE A 37 -2.72 5.65 3.98
C ILE A 37 -1.62 6.57 3.45
N ILE A 38 -1.01 7.32 4.35
CA ILE A 38 0.06 8.27 4.08
C ILE A 38 1.37 7.60 4.47
N PHE A 39 2.20 7.27 3.48
CA PHE A 39 3.53 6.73 3.72
C PHE A 39 4.51 7.86 3.95
N LEU A 40 5.13 7.86 5.13
CA LEU A 40 6.14 8.82 5.56
C LEU A 40 7.53 8.19 5.53
N ASP A 41 8.57 8.99 5.31
CA ASP A 41 9.95 8.59 5.59
C ASP A 41 10.28 8.70 7.09
N ASP A 42 11.53 8.39 7.45
CA ASP A 42 12.00 8.48 8.85
C ASP A 42 12.06 9.92 9.38
N GLU A 43 12.06 10.93 8.50
CA GLU A 43 11.99 12.37 8.81
C GLU A 43 10.56 12.93 8.80
N GLU A 44 9.54 12.06 8.78
CA GLU A 44 8.11 12.43 8.73
C GLU A 44 7.69 13.15 7.44
N LYS A 45 8.48 13.06 6.36
CA LYS A 45 8.11 13.61 5.05
C LYS A 45 7.23 12.63 4.29
N ILE A 46 6.19 13.15 3.64
CA ILE A 46 5.29 12.34 2.81
C ILE A 46 6.05 11.84 1.57
N LEU A 47 6.13 10.52 1.45
CA LEU A 47 6.67 9.84 0.28
C LEU A 47 5.58 9.62 -0.77
N PHE A 48 4.45 9.05 -0.35
CA PHE A 48 3.28 8.82 -1.20
C PHE A 48 2.03 8.56 -0.35
N ASN A 49 0.86 8.78 -0.96
CA ASN A 49 -0.44 8.51 -0.35
C ASN A 49 -1.15 7.44 -1.16
N TYR A 50 -1.81 6.51 -0.47
CA TYR A 50 -2.64 5.47 -1.07
C TYR A 50 -4.03 5.51 -0.44
N PHE A 51 -5.07 5.54 -1.27
CA PHE A 51 -6.44 5.47 -0.81
C PHE A 51 -6.84 4.00 -0.72
N LEU A 52 -6.93 3.48 0.50
CA LEU A 52 -7.43 2.14 0.74
C LEU A 52 -8.95 2.14 0.51
N PRO A 53 -9.44 1.33 -0.45
CA PRO A 53 -10.87 1.22 -0.71
C PRO A 53 -11.62 0.62 0.48
N ASP A 54 -12.93 0.80 0.46
CA ASP A 54 -13.86 0.26 1.45
C ASP A 54 -14.12 -1.25 1.30
N ASN A 55 -13.68 -1.87 0.20
CA ASN A 55 -13.95 -3.27 -0.11
C ASN A 55 -12.79 -3.95 -0.85
N ILE A 56 -12.77 -5.29 -0.77
CA ILE A 56 -11.71 -6.14 -1.30
C ILE A 56 -11.73 -6.20 -2.84
N GLU A 57 -12.90 -6.06 -3.46
CA GLU A 57 -13.02 -6.10 -4.93
C GLU A 57 -12.23 -4.96 -5.58
N LYS A 58 -12.43 -3.72 -5.10
CA LYS A 58 -11.67 -2.55 -5.54
C LYS A 58 -10.17 -2.68 -5.24
N LEU A 59 -9.82 -3.26 -4.08
CA LEU A 59 -8.41 -3.50 -3.75
C LEU A 59 -7.74 -4.46 -4.75
N ASP A 60 -8.45 -5.49 -5.20
CA ASP A 60 -7.94 -6.43 -6.19
C ASP A 60 -7.79 -5.78 -7.58
N GLU A 61 -8.70 -4.86 -7.94
CA GLU A 61 -8.58 -4.03 -9.14
C GLU A 61 -7.35 -3.12 -9.07
N ASP A 62 -7.14 -2.41 -7.96
CA ASP A 62 -5.96 -1.58 -7.73
C ASP A 62 -4.68 -2.41 -7.85
N ARG A 63 -4.66 -3.62 -7.26
CA ARG A 63 -3.53 -4.53 -7.35
C ARG A 63 -3.22 -4.92 -8.78
N LYS A 64 -4.24 -5.23 -9.59
CA LYS A 64 -4.07 -5.60 -11.00
C LYS A 64 -3.51 -4.43 -11.80
N GLN A 65 -4.11 -3.25 -11.66
CA GLN A 65 -3.65 -2.03 -12.33
C GLN A 65 -2.20 -1.70 -11.93
N PHE A 66 -1.89 -1.77 -10.64
CA PHE A 66 -0.53 -1.54 -10.15
C PHE A 66 0.45 -2.57 -10.72
N ALA A 67 0.09 -3.85 -10.75
CA ALA A 67 0.94 -4.89 -11.33
C ALA A 67 1.20 -4.65 -12.82
N GLU A 68 0.18 -4.25 -13.58
CA GLU A 68 0.29 -3.93 -15.01
C GLU A 68 1.17 -2.69 -15.26
N GLU A 69 0.94 -1.59 -14.53
CA GLU A 69 1.71 -0.35 -14.68
C GLU A 69 3.15 -0.47 -14.18
N TYR A 70 3.37 -1.23 -13.10
CA TYR A 70 4.69 -1.37 -12.46
C TYR A 70 5.54 -2.48 -13.10
N ALA A 71 4.94 -3.55 -13.65
CA ALA A 71 5.65 -4.52 -14.48
C ALA A 71 6.28 -3.86 -15.72
N GLY A 72 5.61 -2.85 -16.28
CA GLY A 72 6.15 -2.01 -17.35
C GLY A 72 7.37 -1.17 -16.92
N LYS A 73 7.39 -0.65 -15.69
CA LYS A 73 8.50 0.16 -15.16
C LYS A 73 9.71 -0.66 -14.71
N LEU A 74 9.51 -1.87 -14.17
CA LEU A 74 10.62 -2.76 -13.77
C LEU A 74 11.37 -3.36 -14.97
N SER A 75 10.71 -3.54 -16.12
CA SER A 75 11.38 -3.99 -17.35
C SER A 75 12.37 -2.97 -17.93
N GLY A 76 12.30 -1.70 -17.51
CA GLY A 76 13.23 -0.64 -17.91
C GLY A 76 14.47 -0.49 -17.02
N LEU A 77 14.61 -1.30 -15.98
CA LEU A 77 15.77 -1.32 -15.07
C LEU A 77 16.77 -2.45 -15.39
N ASN A 78 16.86 -2.86 -16.67
CA ASN A 78 17.94 -3.73 -17.17
C ASN A 78 19.14 -2.91 -17.66
#